data_AF-C9SM45-F1
#
_entry.id   AF-C9SM45-F1
#
_cell.length_a   1.000
_cell.length_b   1.000
_cell.length_c   1.000
_cell.angle_alpha   90.00
_cell.angle_beta   90.00
_cell.angle_gamma   90.00
#
_symmetry.space_group_name_H-M   'P 1'
#
loop_
_entity.id
_entity.type
_entity.pdbx_description
1 polymer ?
#
loop_
_entity_poly.entity_id
_entity_poly.type
_entity_poly.pdbx_seq_one_letter_code
_entity_poly.pdbx_strand_id
1 'polypeptide(L)'
;MAKEQSTRTGLAVGLNKGHKTTPRVAKPRISSQKGRISKRTNFVREVVREVSGLAPYERRVIELLRNSKDKRARKLAKKRLGTFGRAKSKVDELQRVIAESRRAAH
;
A
#
# COMPACT_ATOMS: atom_id res chain seq x y z
N MET A 1 8.43 -17.60 -9.27
CA MET A 1 9.08 -17.65 -10.59
C MET A 1 10.45 -17.02 -10.44
N ALA A 2 11.52 -17.78 -10.70
CA ALA A 2 12.87 -17.24 -10.67
C ALA A 2 12.93 -16.12 -11.70
N LYS A 3 13.19 -14.89 -11.26
CA LYS A 3 13.35 -13.76 -12.17
C LYS A 3 14.58 -14.06 -13.01
N GLU A 4 14.43 -14.24 -14.32
CA GLU A 4 15.58 -14.31 -15.23
C GLU A 4 16.40 -13.03 -15.04
N GLN A 5 17.58 -13.19 -14.46
CA GLN A 5 18.51 -12.08 -14.30
C GLN A 5 19.37 -11.99 -15.55
N SER A 6 19.54 -10.79 -16.06
CA SER A 6 20.45 -10.55 -17.18
C SER A 6 21.85 -11.04 -16.83
N THR A 7 22.46 -11.80 -17.74
CA THR A 7 23.82 -12.29 -17.58
C THR A 7 24.78 -11.11 -17.59
N ARG A 8 25.70 -11.06 -16.63
CA ARG A 8 26.74 -10.02 -16.59
C ARG A 8 27.67 -10.21 -17.79
N THR A 9 28.10 -9.12 -18.42
CA THR A 9 28.89 -9.16 -19.67
C THR A 9 30.39 -9.31 -19.43
N GLY A 10 30.88 -9.14 -18.20
CA GLY A 10 32.31 -9.13 -17.90
C GLY A 10 32.99 -7.77 -18.13
N LEU A 11 32.24 -6.75 -18.57
CA LEU A 11 32.74 -5.41 -18.82
C LEU A 11 32.81 -4.59 -17.52
N ALA A 12 33.73 -3.62 -17.45
CA ALA A 12 33.88 -2.71 -16.30
C ALA A 12 32.82 -1.59 -16.25
N VAL A 13 32.17 -1.30 -17.38
CA VAL A 13 31.15 -0.24 -17.56
C VAL A 13 29.96 -0.77 -18.37
N GLY A 14 28.81 -0.10 -18.28
CA GLY A 14 27.55 -0.50 -18.93
C GLY A 14 26.49 -1.09 -17.97
N LEU A 15 25.28 -1.35 -18.48
CA LEU A 15 24.12 -1.76 -17.69
C LEU A 15 24.27 -3.16 -17.05
N ASN A 16 24.83 -4.11 -17.80
CA ASN A 16 25.05 -5.49 -17.34
C ASN A 16 26.52 -5.75 -16.95
N LYS A 17 27.23 -4.71 -16.50
CA LYS A 17 28.64 -4.78 -16.14
C LYS A 17 28.90 -5.70 -14.94
N GLY A 18 30.17 -6.05 -14.77
CA GLY A 18 30.68 -6.86 -13.66
C GLY A 18 31.02 -8.29 -14.07
N HIS A 19 31.62 -9.03 -13.13
CA HIS A 19 32.10 -10.37 -13.36
C HIS A 19 30.96 -11.35 -13.70
N LYS A 20 31.18 -12.22 -14.69
CA LYS A 20 30.22 -13.24 -15.12
C LYS A 20 30.02 -14.23 -13.98
N THR A 21 28.85 -14.21 -13.33
CA THR A 21 28.52 -15.13 -12.23
C THR A 21 27.16 -15.77 -12.47
N THR A 22 26.97 -16.99 -11.96
CA THR A 22 25.68 -17.69 -11.96
C THR A 22 24.89 -17.31 -10.70
N PRO A 23 23.81 -16.51 -10.81
CA PRO A 23 23.06 -16.07 -9.64
C PRO A 23 22.26 -17.23 -9.03
N ARG A 24 22.43 -17.47 -7.73
CA ARG A 24 21.63 -18.45 -6.98
C ARG A 24 20.34 -17.82 -6.46
N VAL A 25 19.20 -18.49 -6.67
CA VAL A 25 17.93 -18.09 -6.04
C VAL A 25 17.90 -18.58 -4.60
N ALA A 26 18.08 -17.66 -3.65
CA ALA A 26 17.96 -17.94 -2.23
C ALA A 26 16.51 -17.77 -1.74
N LYS A 27 16.10 -18.55 -0.74
CA LYS A 27 14.82 -18.35 -0.05
C LYS A 27 14.84 -16.99 0.67
N PRO A 28 13.76 -16.19 0.59
CA PRO A 28 13.69 -14.92 1.32
C PRO A 28 13.81 -15.16 2.83
N ARG A 29 14.56 -14.28 3.51
CA ARG A 29 14.78 -14.35 4.95
C ARG A 29 13.47 -14.07 5.69
N ILE A 30 13.27 -14.69 6.85
CA ILE A 30 12.04 -14.48 7.66
C ILE A 30 11.90 -13.01 8.07
N SER A 31 13.02 -12.33 8.36
CA SER A 31 13.02 -10.90 8.71
C SER A 31 12.42 -9.99 7.63
N SER A 32 12.55 -10.35 6.34
CA SER A 32 11.95 -9.57 5.25
C SER A 32 10.44 -9.77 5.11
N GLN A 33 9.85 -10.70 5.86
CA GLN A 33 8.39 -10.91 5.91
C GLN A 33 7.70 -10.05 6.97
N LYS A 34 8.46 -9.31 7.80
CA LYS A 34 7.91 -8.40 8.80
C LYS A 34 6.99 -7.37 8.15
N GLY A 35 5.77 -7.22 8.68
CA GLY A 35 4.76 -6.30 8.16
C GLY A 35 3.71 -6.95 7.23
N ARG A 36 3.88 -8.23 6.87
CA ARG A 36 2.84 -8.98 6.14
C ARG A 36 1.61 -9.19 7.05
N ILE A 37 0.43 -8.94 6.50
CA ILE A 37 -0.83 -9.10 7.22
C ILE A 37 -1.16 -10.61 7.30
N SER A 38 -1.41 -11.11 8.50
CA SER A 38 -1.91 -12.47 8.75
C SER A 38 -3.45 -12.49 8.78
N LYS A 39 -4.07 -13.65 8.54
CA LYS A 39 -5.54 -13.80 8.59
C LYS A 39 -6.12 -13.33 9.94
N ARG A 40 -5.49 -13.76 11.05
CA ARG A 40 -5.88 -13.36 12.42
C ARG A 40 -5.75 -11.86 12.63
N THR A 41 -4.64 -11.25 12.22
CA THR A 41 -4.43 -9.80 12.38
C THR A 41 -5.41 -9.00 11.54
N ASN A 42 -5.80 -9.47 10.35
CA ASN A 42 -6.80 -8.80 9.54
C ASN A 42 -8.17 -8.82 10.21
N PHE A 43 -8.62 -10.00 10.65
CA PHE A 43 -9.89 -10.16 11.36
C PHE A 43 -10.00 -9.23 12.59
N VAL A 44 -8.97 -9.21 13.43
CA VAL A 44 -8.94 -8.32 14.62
C VAL A 44 -9.03 -6.84 14.21
N ARG A 45 -8.36 -6.43 13.13
CA ARG A 45 -8.41 -5.03 12.65
C ARG A 45 -9.78 -4.65 12.10
N GLU A 46 -10.47 -5.58 11.45
CA GLU A 46 -11.84 -5.37 10.95
C GLU A 46 -12.81 -5.14 12.11
N VAL A 47 -12.78 -6.02 13.12
CA VAL A 47 -13.62 -5.89 14.34
C VAL A 47 -13.37 -4.56 15.05
N VAL A 48 -12.10 -4.18 15.25
CA VAL A 48 -11.77 -2.90 15.93
C VAL A 48 -12.27 -1.69 15.15
N ARG A 49 -12.19 -1.72 13.81
CA ARG A 49 -12.68 -0.63 12.96
C ARG A 49 -14.19 -0.48 13.00
N GLU A 50 -14.91 -1.60 13.05
CA GLU A 50 -16.37 -1.61 13.21
C GLU A 50 -16.79 -0.99 14.54
N VAL A 51 -16.17 -1.41 15.64
CA VAL A 51 -16.50 -0.92 16.98
C VAL A 51 -16.09 0.54 17.20
N SER A 52 -14.88 0.92 16.76
CA SER A 52 -14.32 2.26 17.03
C SER A 52 -14.79 3.33 16.05
N GLY A 53 -15.28 2.92 14.87
CA GLY A 53 -15.69 3.81 13.80
C GLY A 53 -14.55 4.64 13.18
N LEU A 54 -14.93 5.70 12.46
CA LEU A 54 -14.02 6.56 11.71
C LEU A 54 -13.63 7.82 12.48
N ALA A 55 -12.35 8.18 12.39
CA ALA A 55 -11.85 9.42 12.96
C ALA A 55 -12.45 10.65 12.26
N PRO A 56 -12.51 11.83 12.93
CA PRO A 56 -13.12 13.03 12.35
C PRO A 56 -12.50 13.47 11.00
N TYR A 57 -11.18 13.30 10.84
CA TYR A 57 -10.52 13.65 9.59
C TYR A 57 -10.83 12.66 8.46
N GLU A 58 -11.06 11.39 8.77
CA GLU A 58 -11.43 10.35 7.81
C GLU A 58 -12.84 10.60 7.28
N ARG A 59 -13.77 10.96 8.17
CA ARG A 59 -15.13 11.39 7.80
C ARG A 59 -15.11 12.59 6.85
N ARG A 60 -14.30 13.61 7.16
CA ARG A 60 -14.14 14.78 6.28
C ARG A 60 -13.53 14.43 4.92
N VAL A 61 -12.62 13.45 4.87
CA VAL A 61 -12.06 12.97 3.60
C VAL A 61 -13.13 12.23 2.80
N ILE A 62 -13.96 11.39 3.42
CA ILE A 62 -15.09 10.72 2.76
C ILE A 62 -16.07 11.74 2.15
N GLU A 63 -16.41 12.81 2.87
CA GLU A 63 -17.27 13.88 2.34
C GLU A 63 -16.67 14.54 1.08
N LEU A 64 -15.35 14.77 1.06
CA LEU A 64 -14.68 15.32 -0.11
C LEU A 64 -14.66 14.32 -1.28
N LEU A 65 -14.49 13.03 -1.00
CA LEU A 65 -14.52 11.98 -2.02
C LEU A 65 -15.93 11.75 -2.59
N ARG A 66 -16.98 11.84 -1.78
CA ARG A 66 -18.38 11.79 -2.25
C ARG A 66 -18.72 12.93 -3.21
N ASN A 67 -18.11 14.09 -3.00
CA ASN A 67 -18.24 15.28 -3.86
C ASN A 67 -17.23 15.31 -5.02
N SER A 68 -16.53 14.20 -5.31
CA SER A 68 -15.53 14.11 -6.40
C SER A 68 -14.36 15.09 -6.27
N LYS A 69 -14.01 15.55 -5.06
CA LYS A 69 -12.92 16.51 -4.79
C LYS A 69 -11.61 15.80 -4.40
N ASP A 70 -11.14 14.87 -5.21
CA ASP A 70 -10.00 13.98 -4.90
C ASP A 70 -8.69 14.73 -4.60
N LYS A 71 -8.38 15.79 -5.36
CA LYS A 71 -7.17 16.60 -5.14
C LYS A 71 -7.21 17.26 -3.77
N ARG A 72 -8.38 17.73 -3.32
CA ARG A 72 -8.56 18.36 -2.00
C ARG A 72 -8.54 17.31 -0.89
N ALA A 73 -9.15 16.15 -1.11
CA ALA A 73 -9.09 15.00 -0.20
C ALA A 73 -7.62 14.59 0.07
N ARG A 74 -6.82 14.43 -0.99
CA ARG A 74 -5.39 14.09 -0.87
C ARG A 74 -4.58 15.19 -0.18
N LYS A 75 -4.85 16.47 -0.44
CA LYS A 75 -4.20 17.59 0.28
C LYS A 75 -4.52 17.58 1.78
N LEU A 76 -5.78 17.35 2.14
CA LEU A 76 -6.22 17.26 3.54
C LEU A 76 -5.57 16.05 4.25
N ALA A 77 -5.61 14.88 3.61
CA ALA A 77 -4.98 13.67 4.14
C ALA A 77 -3.47 13.83 4.31
N LYS A 78 -2.77 14.48 3.35
CA LYS A 78 -1.34 14.80 3.47
C LYS A 78 -1.07 15.74 4.65
N LYS A 79 -1.89 16.77 4.86
CA LYS A 79 -1.75 17.68 6.00
C LYS A 79 -1.92 16.96 7.34
N ARG A 80 -2.72 15.89 7.41
CA ARG A 80 -2.95 15.10 8.63
C ARG A 80 -1.93 13.97 8.85
N LEU A 81 -1.50 13.29 7.79
CA LEU A 81 -0.64 12.10 7.85
C LEU A 81 0.84 12.37 7.52
N GLY A 82 1.16 13.58 7.05
CA GLY A 82 2.50 14.07 6.72
C GLY A 82 2.90 13.85 5.27
N THR A 83 3.05 12.59 4.84
CA THR A 83 3.60 12.24 3.52
C THR A 83 2.52 11.95 2.48
N PHE A 84 2.85 12.18 1.20
CA PHE A 84 1.92 11.91 0.10
C PHE A 84 1.61 10.41 -0.07
N GLY A 85 2.61 9.55 0.12
CA GLY A 85 2.41 8.09 0.07
C GLY A 85 1.37 7.62 1.08
N ARG A 86 1.46 8.06 2.34
CA ARG A 86 0.48 7.74 3.39
C ARG A 86 -0.91 8.31 3.07
N ALA A 87 -0.95 9.55 2.59
CA ALA A 87 -2.21 10.19 2.19
C ALA A 87 -2.91 9.44 1.05
N LYS A 88 -2.15 9.01 0.03
CA LYS A 88 -2.67 8.21 -1.08
C LYS A 88 -3.23 6.87 -0.56
N SER A 89 -2.44 6.11 0.19
CA SER A 89 -2.89 4.83 0.75
C SER A 89 -4.16 4.97 1.59
N LYS A 90 -4.28 6.06 2.38
CA LYS A 90 -5.47 6.28 3.21
C LYS A 90 -6.69 6.71 2.39
N VAL A 91 -6.50 7.51 1.35
CA VAL A 91 -7.60 7.87 0.44
C VAL A 91 -8.10 6.63 -0.31
N ASP A 92 -7.21 5.77 -0.78
CA ASP A 92 -7.57 4.52 -1.46
C ASP A 92 -8.34 3.57 -0.51
N GLU A 93 -7.96 3.52 0.78
CA GLU A 93 -8.73 2.80 1.82
C GLU A 93 -10.14 3.36 1.99
N LEU A 94 -10.28 4.68 2.10
CA LEU A 94 -11.59 5.34 2.29
C LEU A 94 -12.49 5.22 1.05
N GLN A 95 -11.91 5.18 -0.16
CA GLN A 95 -12.67 4.89 -1.39
C GLN A 95 -13.28 3.48 -1.35
N ARG A 96 -12.56 2.49 -0.81
CA ARG A 96 -13.11 1.12 -0.64
C ARG A 96 -14.27 1.10 0.33
N VAL A 97 -14.17 1.82 1.45
CA VAL A 97 -15.26 1.96 2.43
C VAL A 97 -16.51 2.57 1.78
N ILE A 98 -16.35 3.58 0.92
CA ILE A 98 -17.48 4.17 0.17
C ILE A 98 -18.10 3.14 -0.78
N ALA A 99 -17.28 2.39 -1.51
CA ALA A 99 -17.76 1.38 -2.45
C ALA A 99 -18.52 0.24 -1.74
N GLU A 100 -18.02 -0.21 -0.59
CA GLU A 100 -18.67 -1.23 0.25
C GLU A 100 -19.99 -0.72 0.84
N SER A 101 -20.00 0.51 1.35
CA SER A 101 -21.22 1.16 1.84
C SER A 101 -22.29 1.30 0.75
N ARG A 102 -21.90 1.56 -0.51
CA ARG A 102 -22.84 1.59 -1.63
C ARG A 102 -23.39 0.20 -1.96
N ARG A 103 -22.56 -0.84 -1.89
CA ARG A 103 -22.99 -2.23 -2.13
C ARG A 103 -23.93 -2.75 -1.06
N ALA A 104 -23.73 -2.36 0.19
CA ALA A 104 -24.60 -2.79 1.31
C ALA A 104 -25.95 -2.06 1.34
N ALA A 105 -26.05 -0.88 0.70
CA ALA A 105 -27.26 -0.08 0.65
C ALA A 105 -28.18 -0.44 -0.55
N HIS A 106 -27.69 -1.23 -1.49
CA HIS A 106 -28.44 -1.81 -2.60
C HIS A 106 -28.78 -3.27 -2.29
#